data_AF-A0A4U9UE63-F1
#
_entry.id   AF-A0A4U9UE63-F1
#
_cell.length_a   1.000
_cell.length_b   1.000
_cell.length_c   1.000
_cell.angle_alpha   90.00
_cell.angle_beta   90.00
_cell.angle_gamma   90.00
#
_symmetry.space_group_name_H-M   'P 1'
#
loop_
_entity.id
_entity.type
_entity.pdbx_description
1 polymer ?
#
loop_
_entity_poly.entity_id
_entity_poly.type
_entity_poly.pdbx_seq_one_letter_code
_entity_poly.pdbx_strand_id
1 'polypeptide(L)'
;MAGAAPATADDIAVGAAPVAEAPDREAAPSDPRWVRAYEHILSFDTQAHFNPDGSMEMRENIKVLSLGQEIRRGIFRTLPLTWNRQDGKIFSVDYHIKEVLRDGVAEPYSLDKSSKTLTVAYWQR
;
A
#
# COMPACT_ATOMS: atom_id res chain seq x y z
N MET A 1 -64.23 -22.93 -67.39
CA MET A 1 -63.82 -23.74 -66.23
C MET A 1 -62.43 -23.26 -65.84
N ALA A 2 -62.05 -22.83 -64.64
CA ALA A 2 -62.63 -22.64 -63.32
C ALA A 2 -61.95 -21.34 -62.77
N GLY A 3 -62.46 -20.51 -61.88
CA GLY A 3 -62.94 -20.76 -60.52
C GLY A 3 -62.25 -19.75 -59.57
N ALA A 4 -63.03 -19.18 -58.63
CA ALA A 4 -62.64 -18.61 -57.33
C ALA A 4 -61.75 -17.34 -57.22
N ALA A 5 -62.41 -16.21 -56.87
CA ALA A 5 -62.32 -15.41 -55.63
C ALA A 5 -61.03 -15.37 -54.75
N PRO A 6 -60.84 -14.29 -53.94
CA PRO A 6 -59.54 -13.68 -53.63
C PRO A 6 -58.95 -14.01 -52.25
N ALA A 7 -57.66 -13.73 -52.06
CA ALA A 7 -56.94 -13.66 -50.77
C ALA A 7 -55.78 -12.65 -50.94
N THR A 8 -55.85 -11.46 -50.33
CA THR A 8 -55.26 -11.05 -49.04
C THR A 8 -53.73 -11.09 -48.97
N ALA A 9 -53.20 -9.97 -48.47
CA ALA A 9 -51.81 -9.60 -48.27
C ALA A 9 -50.89 -10.72 -47.75
N ASP A 10 -49.72 -10.82 -48.37
CA ASP A 10 -48.51 -11.33 -47.73
C ASP A 10 -47.44 -10.24 -47.80
N ASP A 11 -47.09 -9.72 -46.62
CA ASP A 11 -45.92 -8.89 -46.38
C ASP A 11 -44.65 -9.69 -46.73
N ILE A 12 -43.87 -9.17 -47.67
CA ILE A 12 -42.57 -9.73 -48.03
C ILE A 12 -41.58 -9.41 -46.90
N ALA A 13 -41.18 -10.46 -46.19
CA ALA A 13 -40.05 -10.44 -45.28
C ALA A 13 -38.70 -10.37 -46.02
N VAL A 14 -37.69 -10.00 -45.24
CA VAL A 14 -36.28 -10.42 -45.28
C VAL A 14 -35.26 -9.32 -45.63
N GLY A 15 -34.70 -8.81 -44.53
CA GLY A 15 -33.44 -8.09 -44.46
C GLY A 15 -32.93 -8.08 -43.02
N ALA A 16 -32.88 -9.26 -42.39
CA ALA A 16 -32.22 -9.42 -41.09
C ALA A 16 -30.71 -9.25 -41.29
N ALA A 17 -30.16 -8.13 -40.83
CA ALA A 17 -28.73 -8.02 -40.58
C ALA A 17 -28.35 -9.06 -39.51
N PRO A 18 -27.22 -9.78 -39.64
CA PRO A 18 -26.81 -10.71 -38.62
C PRO A 18 -26.45 -9.89 -37.37
N VAL A 19 -27.16 -10.13 -36.27
CA VAL A 19 -26.66 -9.79 -34.94
C VAL A 19 -25.47 -10.69 -34.72
N ALA A 20 -24.27 -10.16 -34.91
CA ALA A 20 -23.05 -10.81 -34.46
C ALA A 20 -23.17 -10.95 -32.94
N GLU A 21 -23.40 -12.18 -32.47
CA GLU A 21 -23.23 -12.55 -31.08
C GLU A 21 -21.80 -12.15 -30.69
N ALA A 22 -21.71 -11.19 -29.76
CA ALA A 22 -20.46 -10.88 -29.11
C ALA A 22 -19.98 -12.16 -28.41
N PRO A 23 -18.71 -12.56 -28.59
CA PRO A 23 -18.19 -13.73 -27.90
C PRO A 23 -18.34 -13.50 -26.40
N ASP A 24 -18.79 -14.54 -25.73
CA ASP A 24 -19.00 -14.63 -24.30
C ASP A 24 -18.00 -13.76 -23.54
N ARG A 25 -18.51 -12.84 -22.71
CA ARG A 25 -17.67 -12.09 -21.78
C ARG A 25 -16.96 -13.11 -20.90
N GLU A 26 -15.69 -13.34 -21.23
CA GLU A 26 -14.76 -14.16 -20.49
C GLU A 26 -14.91 -13.81 -19.01
N ALA A 27 -15.50 -14.74 -18.27
CA ALA A 27 -15.73 -14.59 -16.85
C ALA A 27 -14.40 -14.23 -16.20
N ALA A 28 -14.38 -13.13 -15.45
CA ALA A 28 -13.23 -12.74 -14.65
C ALA A 28 -12.70 -13.98 -13.91
N PRO A 29 -11.37 -14.19 -13.85
CA PRO A 29 -10.81 -15.44 -13.36
C PRO A 29 -11.36 -15.77 -11.98
N SER A 30 -12.09 -16.88 -11.89
CA SER A 30 -12.71 -17.44 -10.69
C SER A 30 -11.71 -18.13 -9.76
N ASP A 31 -10.42 -17.82 -9.93
CA ASP A 31 -9.36 -18.42 -9.13
C ASP A 31 -9.34 -17.69 -7.79
N PRO A 32 -9.64 -18.35 -6.65
CA PRO A 32 -9.46 -17.72 -5.36
C PRO A 32 -7.99 -17.38 -5.24
N ARG A 33 -7.65 -16.09 -5.37
CA ARG A 33 -6.34 -15.57 -4.99
C ARG A 33 -6.18 -15.88 -3.51
N TRP A 34 -5.57 -17.00 -3.18
CA TRP A 34 -5.09 -17.27 -1.83
C TRP A 34 -4.01 -16.24 -1.57
N VAL A 35 -4.39 -15.13 -0.95
CA VAL A 35 -3.44 -14.17 -0.39
C VAL A 35 -2.70 -14.93 0.69
N ARG A 36 -1.48 -15.37 0.37
CA ARG A 36 -0.56 -15.92 1.37
C ARG A 36 -0.38 -14.82 2.39
N ALA A 37 -0.85 -15.02 3.62
CA ALA A 37 -0.62 -14.05 4.68
C ALA A 37 0.89 -13.86 4.86
N TYR A 38 1.36 -12.61 4.82
CA TYR A 38 2.75 -12.25 5.10
C TYR A 38 2.82 -11.02 6.01
N GLU A 39 3.93 -10.86 6.72
CA GLU A 39 4.14 -9.70 7.58
C GLU A 39 4.32 -8.43 6.74
N HIS A 40 3.55 -7.39 7.01
CA HIS A 40 3.65 -6.10 6.30
C HIS A 40 3.12 -4.94 7.13
N ILE A 41 3.47 -3.72 6.72
CA ILE A 41 2.96 -2.48 7.31
C ILE A 41 1.56 -2.23 6.75
N LEU A 42 0.59 -2.06 7.66
CA LEU A 42 -0.79 -1.69 7.37
C LEU A 42 -0.96 -0.18 7.26
N SER A 43 -0.32 0.58 8.16
CA SER A 43 -0.26 2.05 8.08
C SER A 43 1.01 2.58 8.70
N PHE A 44 1.43 3.75 8.22
CA PHE A 44 2.58 4.49 8.73
C PHE A 44 2.18 5.96 8.81
N ASP A 45 1.84 6.40 10.01
CA ASP A 45 1.41 7.76 10.30
C ASP A 45 2.55 8.50 11.02
N THR A 46 2.79 9.76 10.64
CA THR A 46 3.91 10.54 11.18
C THR A 46 3.46 11.94 11.54
N GLN A 47 3.87 12.40 12.72
CA GLN A 47 3.56 13.73 13.22
C GLN A 47 4.86 14.43 13.61
N ALA A 48 5.06 15.64 13.09
CA ALA A 48 6.21 16.47 13.38
C ALA A 48 5.75 17.80 13.98
N HIS A 49 6.46 18.24 15.02
CA HIS A 49 6.27 19.55 15.65
C HIS A 49 7.60 20.30 15.67
N PHE A 50 7.61 21.53 15.17
CA PHE A 50 8.78 22.40 15.23
C PHE A 50 8.70 23.29 16.47
N ASN A 51 9.78 23.30 17.24
CA ASN A 51 9.91 24.12 18.42
C ASN A 51 10.54 25.49 18.06
N PRO A 52 10.30 26.54 18.85
CA PRO A 52 10.89 27.87 18.60
C PRO A 52 12.42 27.92 18.64
N ASP A 53 13.05 26.96 19.32
CA ASP A 53 14.51 26.82 19.41
C ASP A 53 15.13 26.16 18.16
N GLY A 54 14.30 25.78 17.18
CA GLY A 54 14.72 25.13 15.94
C GLY A 54 14.81 23.61 16.03
N SER A 55 14.52 23.00 17.18
CA SER A 55 14.39 21.55 17.29
C SER A 55 13.07 21.03 16.70
N MET A 56 13.05 19.76 16.31
CA MET A 56 11.85 19.08 15.81
C MET A 56 11.56 17.86 16.69
N GLU A 57 10.32 17.77 17.16
CA GLU A 57 9.81 16.54 17.75
C GLU A 57 9.09 15.71 16.68
N MET A 58 9.40 14.41 16.65
CA MET A 58 8.84 13.48 15.68
C MET A 58 8.19 12.30 16.40
N ARG A 59 6.98 11.93 15.99
CA ARG A 59 6.28 10.73 16.42
C ARG A 59 5.84 9.90 15.21
N GLU A 60 6.27 8.65 15.17
CA GLU A 60 5.86 7.67 14.16
C GLU A 60 4.91 6.66 14.80
N ASN A 61 3.77 6.39 14.15
CA ASN A 61 2.83 5.35 14.54
C ASN A 61 2.71 4.34 13.39
N ILE A 62 3.15 3.11 13.64
CA ILE A 62 3.26 2.07 12.63
C ILE A 62 2.33 0.92 13.01
N LYS A 63 1.34 0.66 12.16
CA LYS A 63 0.50 -0.54 12.28
C LYS A 63 1.04 -1.61 11.37
N VAL A 64 1.14 -2.82 11.87
CA VAL A 64 1.64 -3.97 11.12
C VAL A 64 0.67 -5.14 11.20
N LEU A 65 0.67 -5.96 10.16
CA LEU A 65 0.16 -7.31 10.23
C LEU A 65 1.33 -8.23 10.60
N SER A 66 1.22 -8.93 11.73
CA SER A 66 2.13 -9.99 12.15
C SER A 66 1.47 -11.36 11.92
N LEU A 67 2.24 -12.36 11.46
CA LEU A 67 1.74 -13.72 11.26
C LEU A 67 1.78 -14.59 12.52
N GLY A 68 2.22 -14.01 13.63
CA GLY A 68 2.27 -14.64 14.94
C GLY A 68 2.22 -13.58 16.03
N GLN A 69 2.57 -13.97 17.26
CA GLN A 69 2.54 -13.04 18.40
C GLN A 69 3.55 -11.90 18.26
N GLU A 70 4.60 -12.01 17.43
CA GLU A 70 5.54 -10.92 17.18
C GLU A 70 6.12 -10.99 15.76
N ILE A 71 6.61 -9.85 15.25
CA ILE A 71 7.24 -9.74 13.93
C ILE A 71 8.53 -10.54 13.89
N ARG A 72 8.72 -11.38 12.86
CA ARG A 72 9.91 -12.24 12.74
C ARG A 72 11.18 -11.51 12.33
N ARG A 73 11.06 -10.33 11.69
CA ARG A 73 12.18 -9.58 11.11
C ARG A 73 12.53 -8.29 11.88
N GLY A 74 11.71 -7.89 12.85
CA GLY A 74 11.79 -6.57 13.49
C GLY A 74 11.46 -5.41 12.55
N ILE A 75 11.61 -4.19 13.06
CA ILE A 75 11.49 -2.93 12.30
C ILE A 75 12.77 -2.13 12.46
N PHE A 76 13.28 -1.59 11.35
CA PHE A 76 14.50 -0.79 11.31
C PHE A 76 14.22 0.58 10.67
N ARG A 77 14.78 1.63 11.26
CA ARG A 77 14.75 2.99 10.73
C ARG A 77 16.17 3.49 10.61
N THR A 78 16.60 3.83 9.40
CA THR A 78 17.91 4.44 9.15
C THR A 78 17.71 5.94 8.94
N LEU A 79 18.14 6.72 9.93
CA LEU A 79 18.01 8.16 9.97
C LEU A 79 19.32 8.82 9.52
N PRO A 80 19.30 9.81 8.61
CA PRO A 80 20.51 10.47 8.14
C PRO A 80 21.06 11.43 9.21
N LEU A 81 22.31 11.25 9.62
CA LEU A 81 23.01 12.19 10.50
C LEU A 81 23.59 13.37 9.75
N THR A 82 23.86 13.21 8.45
CA THR A 82 24.39 14.28 7.61
C THR A 82 23.82 14.22 6.19
N TRP A 83 23.67 15.38 5.55
CA TRP A 83 23.43 15.46 4.11
C TRP A 83 24.06 16.71 3.48
N ASN A 84 24.33 16.61 2.19
CA ASN A 84 24.80 17.75 1.40
C ASN A 84 23.61 18.64 1.04
N ARG A 85 23.70 19.91 1.42
CA ARG A 85 22.75 20.93 0.99
C ARG A 85 23.13 21.41 -0.41
N GLN A 86 22.16 22.02 -1.10
CA GLN A 86 22.34 22.58 -2.44
C GLN A 86 23.39 23.71 -2.47
N ASP A 87 23.64 24.38 -1.34
CA ASP A 87 24.64 25.44 -1.18
C ASP A 87 26.07 24.92 -0.94
N GLY A 88 26.28 23.60 -1.04
CA GLY A 88 27.59 22.95 -0.84
C GLY A 88 27.99 22.75 0.63
N LYS A 89 27.15 23.14 1.59
CA LYS A 89 27.39 22.90 3.02
C LYS A 89 26.89 21.53 3.45
N ILE A 90 27.51 20.97 4.47
CA ILE A 90 27.02 19.78 5.16
C ILE A 90 26.04 20.22 6.25
N PHE A 91 24.82 19.68 6.21
CA PHE A 91 23.89 19.76 7.31
C PHE A 91 24.06 18.55 8.21
N SER A 92 24.02 18.75 9.52
CA SER A 92 24.12 17.68 10.52
C SER A 92 22.88 17.67 11.41
N VAL A 93 22.43 16.48 11.79
CA VAL A 93 21.30 16.26 12.69
C VAL A 93 21.73 15.41 13.87
N ASP A 94 21.36 15.88 15.07
CA ASP A 94 21.47 15.11 16.30
C ASP A 94 20.09 14.55 16.67
N TYR A 95 19.98 13.22 16.69
CA TYR A 95 18.77 12.53 17.09
C TYR A 95 18.82 12.14 18.57
N HIS A 96 17.70 12.34 19.26
CA HIS A 96 17.46 11.82 20.60
C HIS A 96 16.18 10.99 20.59
N ILE A 97 16.31 9.67 20.78
CA ILE A 97 15.15 8.77 20.84
C ILE A 97 14.52 8.91 22.22
N LYS A 98 13.33 9.53 22.28
CA LYS A 98 12.59 9.74 23.52
C LYS A 98 11.96 8.45 24.04
N GLU A 99 11.30 7.71 23.17
CA GLU A 99 10.60 6.47 23.51
C GLU A 99 10.42 5.57 22.29
N VAL A 100 10.32 4.26 22.56
CA VAL A 100 9.86 3.24 21.60
C VAL A 100 8.81 2.42 22.32
N LEU A 101 7.62 2.34 21.73
CA LEU A 101 6.46 1.68 22.32
C LEU A 101 5.91 0.62 21.36
N ARG A 102 5.42 -0.49 21.92
CA ARG A 102 4.55 -1.45 21.25
C ARG A 102 3.26 -1.57 22.02
N ASP A 103 2.16 -1.27 21.33
CA ASP A 103 0.82 -1.27 21.90
C ASP A 103 0.71 -0.46 23.20
N GLY A 104 1.47 0.65 23.28
CA GLY A 104 1.50 1.55 24.43
C GLY A 104 2.47 1.14 25.55
N VAL A 105 3.18 0.03 25.42
CA VAL A 105 4.15 -0.45 26.40
C VAL A 105 5.57 -0.19 25.90
N ALA A 106 6.45 0.28 26.79
CA ALA A 106 7.85 0.51 26.46
C ALA A 106 8.53 -0.77 25.98
N GLU A 107 9.34 -0.65 24.93
CA GLU A 107 9.99 -1.78 24.29
C GLU A 107 11.49 -1.53 24.14
N PRO A 108 12.33 -2.58 24.32
CA PRO A 108 13.74 -2.48 24.01
C PRO A 108 13.99 -2.12 22.53
N TYR A 109 15.01 -1.31 22.32
CA TYR A 109 15.51 -0.97 21.00
C TYR A 109 17.03 -0.90 21.03
N SER A 110 17.65 -1.07 19.86
CA SER A 110 19.09 -0.90 19.67
C SER A 110 19.39 0.26 18.73
N LEU A 111 20.54 0.88 18.95
CA LEU A 111 21.05 1.98 18.15
C LEU A 111 22.38 1.56 17.54
N ASP A 112 22.49 1.68 16.22
CA ASP A 112 23.74 1.52 15.50
C ASP A 112 24.08 2.83 14.78
N LYS A 113 25.20 3.44 15.15
CA LYS A 113 25.60 4.77 14.68
C LYS A 113 26.83 4.66 13.78
N SER A 114 26.69 5.14 12.56
CA SER A 114 27.80 5.36 11.62
C SER A 114 28.14 6.85 11.51
N SER A 115 29.09 7.19 10.63
CA SER A 115 29.41 8.60 10.34
C SER A 115 28.30 9.35 9.61
N LYS A 116 27.41 8.63 8.90
CA LYS A 116 26.36 9.24 8.07
C LYS A 116 24.95 8.93 8.52
N THR A 117 24.76 7.88 9.31
CA THR A 117 23.44 7.35 9.64
C THR A 117 23.37 6.90 11.09
N LEU A 118 22.16 6.97 11.65
CA LEU A 118 21.76 6.31 12.88
C LEU A 118 20.67 5.30 12.52
N THR A 119 20.93 4.02 12.75
CA THR A 119 19.92 2.97 12.63
C THR A 119 19.30 2.71 13.99
N VAL A 120 17.98 2.82 14.06
CA VAL A 120 17.16 2.44 15.22
C VAL A 120 16.49 1.12 14.86
N ALA A 121 16.71 0.09 15.68
CA ALA A 121 16.07 -1.20 15.50
C ALA A 121 15.21 -1.55 16.71
N TYR A 122 13.98 -1.98 16.46
CA TYR A 122 13.01 -2.33 17.49
C TYR A 122 12.20 -3.55 17.07
N TRP A 123 11.53 -4.16 18.05
CA TRP A 123 10.77 -5.41 17.88
C TRP A 123 11.69 -6.57 17.50
N GLN A 124 12.88 -6.58 18.11
CA GLN A 124 13.87 -7.62 17.96
C GLN A 124 13.56 -8.73 18.99
N ARG A 125 13.43 -9.97 18.52
CA ARG A 125 13.49 -11.19 19.34
C ARG A 125 14.78 -11.95 19.07
#